data_AF-A0A315DQ69-F1
#
_entry.id   AF-A0A315DQ69-F1
#
_cell.length_a   1.000
_cell.length_b   1.000
_cell.length_c   1.000
_cell.angle_alpha   90.00
_cell.angle_beta   90.00
_cell.angle_gamma   90.00
#
_symmetry.space_group_name_H-M   'P 1'
#
loop_
_entity.id
_entity.type
_entity.pdbx_description
1 polymer ?
#
loop_
_entity_poly.entity_id
_entity_poly.type
_entity_poly.pdbx_seq_one_letter_code
_entity_poly.pdbx_strand_id
1 'polypeptide(L)'
;MNTFDEFHALTFLGDDRQFLIQVVKAMQDILNDQQHVMAEALAKDNVVRMRQCTHSHLPTLKIFGLLEAAKVFEMFEAAVSRQDLDAVVRLKLAVMAHWHDVQRVLSEWLTRQIPNELVIPIQQNDTMLFQATQNRFFPVDGP
;
A
#
# COMPACT_ATOMS: atom_id res chain seq x y z
N MET A 1 -9.60 -5.64 -14.13
CA MET A 1 -9.20 -4.53 -13.26
C MET A 1 -9.63 -4.90 -11.86
N ASN A 2 -8.71 -4.97 -10.89
CA ASN A 2 -9.07 -5.42 -9.54
C ASN A 2 -9.95 -4.38 -8.82
N THR A 3 -10.80 -4.83 -7.92
CA THR A 3 -11.59 -3.99 -7.02
C THR A 3 -11.51 -4.58 -5.62
N PHE A 4 -11.21 -3.73 -4.63
CA PHE A 4 -11.18 -4.14 -3.23
C PHE A 4 -12.60 -4.36 -2.72
N ASP A 5 -12.89 -5.56 -2.22
CA ASP A 5 -14.19 -5.89 -1.64
C ASP A 5 -14.11 -5.73 -0.12
N GLU A 6 -14.43 -4.53 0.34
CA GLU A 6 -14.38 -4.17 1.75
C GLU A 6 -15.39 -4.94 2.59
N PHE A 7 -16.59 -5.20 2.05
CA PHE A 7 -17.62 -5.95 2.76
C PHE A 7 -17.17 -7.41 2.99
N HIS A 8 -16.61 -8.02 1.95
CA HIS A 8 -16.03 -9.35 2.06
C HIS A 8 -14.89 -9.38 3.09
N ALA A 9 -13.97 -8.42 3.03
CA ALA A 9 -12.84 -8.35 3.96
C ALA A 9 -13.30 -8.18 5.41
N LEU A 10 -14.28 -7.31 5.68
CA LEU A 10 -14.85 -7.11 7.01
C LEU A 10 -15.51 -8.39 7.56
N THR A 11 -16.24 -9.12 6.72
CA THR A 11 -16.87 -10.40 7.11
C THR A 11 -15.82 -11.41 7.60
N PHE A 12 -14.66 -11.46 6.95
CA PHE A 12 -13.55 -12.33 7.35
C PHE A 12 -12.83 -11.87 8.62
N LEU A 13 -12.79 -10.56 8.87
CA LEU A 13 -12.06 -9.96 9.99
C LEU A 13 -12.94 -9.64 11.21
N GLY A 14 -14.21 -10.06 11.20
CA GLY A 14 -15.13 -9.86 12.32
C GLY A 14 -15.68 -8.43 12.44
N ASP A 15 -15.91 -7.76 11.30
CA ASP A 15 -16.46 -6.41 11.18
C ASP A 15 -15.65 -5.28 11.83
N ASP A 16 -14.37 -5.53 12.17
CA ASP A 16 -13.47 -4.51 12.70
C ASP A 16 -12.78 -3.71 11.58
N ARG A 17 -13.33 -2.52 11.31
CA ARG A 17 -12.77 -1.58 10.33
C ARG A 17 -11.36 -1.09 10.69
N GLN A 18 -11.07 -0.84 11.96
CA GLN A 18 -9.76 -0.33 12.37
C GLN A 18 -8.69 -1.41 12.17
N PHE A 19 -9.03 -2.65 12.50
CA PHE A 19 -8.17 -3.79 12.22
C PHE A 19 -7.98 -3.98 10.72
N LEU A 20 -9.03 -3.90 9.90
CA LEU A 20 -8.91 -3.98 8.44
C LEU A 20 -7.94 -2.91 7.90
N ILE A 21 -8.02 -1.66 8.37
CA ILE A 21 -7.09 -0.59 7.99
C ILE A 21 -5.64 -0.99 8.31
N GLN A 22 -5.39 -1.53 9.50
CA GLN A 22 -4.04 -1.98 9.89
C GLN A 22 -3.54 -3.13 9.02
N VAL A 23 -4.39 -4.11 8.70
CA VAL A 23 -4.05 -5.25 7.84
C VAL A 23 -3.74 -4.78 6.41
N VAL A 24 -4.53 -3.85 5.87
CA VAL A 24 -4.28 -3.30 4.52
C VAL A 24 -2.97 -2.49 4.50
N LYS A 25 -2.68 -1.70 5.53
CA LYS A 25 -1.39 -0.99 5.65
C LYS A 25 -0.21 -1.96 5.69
N ALA A 26 -0.28 -2.97 6.55
CA ALA A 26 0.77 -3.99 6.66
C ALA A 26 1.00 -4.70 5.31
N MET A 27 -0.07 -5.05 4.61
CA MET A 27 0.04 -5.64 3.27
C MET A 27 0.68 -4.68 2.26
N GLN A 28 0.30 -3.40 2.29
CA GLN A 28 0.89 -2.39 1.40
C GLN A 28 2.40 -2.23 1.64
N ASP A 29 2.82 -2.15 2.90
CA ASP A 29 4.23 -2.05 3.28
C ASP A 29 5.01 -3.26 2.79
N ILE A 30 4.49 -4.48 3.01
CA ILE A 30 5.13 -5.71 2.54
C ILE A 30 5.24 -5.74 1.01
N LEU A 31 4.19 -5.34 0.27
CA LEU A 31 4.22 -5.31 -1.19
C LEU A 31 5.23 -4.30 -1.73
N ASN A 32 5.36 -3.14 -1.08
CA ASN A 32 6.35 -2.12 -1.42
C ASN A 32 7.78 -2.63 -1.15
N ASP A 33 8.01 -3.22 0.02
CA ASP A 33 9.29 -3.80 0.39
C ASP A 33 9.68 -4.93 -0.57
N GLN A 34 8.73 -5.75 -1.02
CA GLN A 34 9.01 -6.84 -1.95
C GLN A 34 9.05 -6.41 -3.42
N GLN A 35 8.72 -5.16 -3.75
CA GLN A 35 8.70 -4.69 -5.15
C GLN A 35 10.07 -4.82 -5.82
N HIS A 36 11.15 -4.43 -5.12
CA HIS A 36 12.50 -4.57 -5.66
C HIS A 36 12.90 -6.04 -5.85
N VAL A 37 12.50 -6.90 -4.90
CA VAL A 37 12.74 -8.36 -4.97
C VAL A 37 12.03 -8.97 -6.18
N MET A 38 10.78 -8.57 -6.43
CA MET A 38 9.99 -9.05 -7.54
C MET A 38 10.57 -8.58 -8.89
N ALA A 39 10.97 -7.31 -8.97
CA ALA A 39 11.61 -6.75 -10.16
C ALA A 39 12.95 -7.42 -10.48
N GLU A 40 13.78 -7.68 -9.45
CA GLU A 40 15.03 -8.40 -9.61
C GLU A 40 14.80 -9.84 -10.06
N ALA A 41 13.81 -10.53 -9.46
CA ALA A 41 13.46 -11.89 -9.83
C ALA A 41 13.00 -11.98 -11.28
N LEU A 42 12.22 -11.00 -11.76
CA LEU A 42 11.82 -10.91 -13.16
C LEU A 42 13.04 -10.68 -14.09
N ALA A 43 13.92 -9.74 -13.75
CA ALA A 43 15.10 -9.42 -14.57
C ALA A 43 16.08 -10.59 -14.69
N LYS A 44 16.19 -11.43 -13.65
CA LYS A 44 17.06 -12.61 -13.61
C LYS A 44 16.37 -13.91 -14.04
N ASP A 45 15.13 -13.83 -14.51
CA ASP A 45 14.29 -14.97 -14.85
C ASP A 45 14.14 -16.00 -13.70
N ASN A 46 14.21 -15.54 -12.45
CA ASN A 46 14.11 -16.37 -11.26
C ASN A 46 12.64 -16.67 -10.92
N VAL A 47 12.05 -17.60 -11.68
CA VAL A 47 10.63 -17.98 -11.57
C VAL A 47 10.26 -18.59 -10.23
N VAL A 48 11.22 -19.24 -9.56
CA VAL A 48 11.02 -19.82 -8.22
C VAL A 48 10.82 -18.70 -7.20
N ARG A 49 11.62 -17.63 -7.27
CA ARG A 49 11.49 -16.50 -6.36
C ARG A 49 10.24 -15.68 -6.64
N MET A 50 9.88 -15.48 -7.91
CA MET A 50 8.59 -14.88 -8.27
C MET A 50 7.43 -15.70 -7.69
N ARG A 51 7.48 -17.02 -7.81
CA ARG A 51 6.46 -17.93 -7.28
C ARG A 51 6.32 -17.81 -5.76
N GLN A 52 7.43 -17.71 -5.04
CA GLN A 52 7.41 -17.51 -3.58
C GLN A 52 6.74 -16.18 -3.20
N CYS A 53 7.03 -15.11 -3.95
CA CYS A 53 6.42 -13.80 -3.71
C CYS A 53 4.91 -13.82 -3.99
N THR A 54 4.46 -14.43 -5.10
CA THR A 54 3.02 -14.54 -5.37
C THR A 54 2.32 -15.40 -4.32
N HIS A 55 2.94 -16.50 -3.89
CA HIS A 55 2.36 -17.46 -2.96
C HIS A 55 2.07 -16.89 -1.58
N SER A 56 3.00 -16.10 -1.04
CA SER A 56 2.82 -15.49 0.28
C SER A 56 1.62 -14.54 0.34
N HIS A 57 1.18 -14.01 -0.80
CA HIS A 57 0.12 -12.99 -0.88
C HIS A 57 -1.24 -13.54 -1.24
N LEU A 58 -1.32 -14.76 -1.79
CA LEU A 58 -2.57 -15.38 -2.20
C LEU A 58 -3.67 -15.38 -1.14
N PRO A 59 -3.42 -15.75 0.13
CA PRO A 59 -4.46 -15.74 1.16
C PRO A 59 -5.02 -14.33 1.38
N THR A 60 -4.15 -13.33 1.47
CA THR A 60 -4.54 -11.94 1.70
C THR A 60 -5.34 -11.37 0.54
N LEU A 61 -4.95 -11.66 -0.71
CA LEU A 61 -5.70 -11.24 -1.90
C LEU A 61 -7.13 -11.79 -1.89
N LYS A 62 -7.32 -13.04 -1.45
CA LYS A 62 -8.65 -13.65 -1.33
C LYS A 62 -9.49 -12.97 -0.24
N ILE A 63 -8.90 -12.71 0.93
CA ILE A 63 -9.56 -11.98 2.02
C ILE A 63 -10.01 -10.59 1.56
N PHE A 64 -9.21 -9.91 0.73
CA PHE A 64 -9.53 -8.58 0.20
C PHE A 64 -10.47 -8.58 -1.02
N GLY A 65 -10.92 -9.75 -1.48
CA GLY A 65 -11.74 -9.88 -2.68
C GLY A 65 -11.02 -9.53 -3.99
N LEU A 66 -9.69 -9.49 -4.00
CA LEU A 66 -8.86 -9.22 -5.18
C LEU A 66 -8.69 -10.49 -6.03
N LEU A 67 -9.83 -11.07 -6.44
CA LEU A 67 -9.90 -12.43 -6.99
C LEU A 67 -9.20 -12.58 -8.35
N GLU A 68 -9.19 -11.53 -9.18
CA GLU A 68 -8.50 -11.56 -10.47
C GLU A 68 -6.97 -11.64 -10.29
N ALA A 69 -6.40 -10.84 -9.38
CA ALA A 69 -4.98 -10.96 -9.02
C ALA A 69 -4.66 -12.34 -8.44
N ALA A 70 -5.50 -12.83 -7.52
CA ALA A 70 -5.31 -14.15 -6.91
C ALA A 70 -5.31 -15.26 -7.97
N LYS A 71 -6.24 -15.22 -8.92
CA LYS A 71 -6.34 -16.17 -10.02
C LYS A 71 -5.09 -16.17 -10.90
N VAL A 72 -4.57 -15.01 -11.27
CA VAL A 72 -3.34 -14.91 -12.08
C VAL A 72 -2.14 -15.47 -11.33
N PHE A 73 -2.03 -15.20 -10.03
CA PHE A 73 -0.97 -15.71 -9.18
C PHE A 73 -1.05 -17.24 -9.05
N GLU A 74 -2.25 -17.81 -8.85
CA GLU A 74 -2.46 -19.26 -8.84
C GLU A 74 -2.12 -19.93 -10.18
N MET A 75 -2.52 -19.32 -11.30
CA MET A 75 -2.18 -19.81 -12.63
C MET A 75 -0.66 -19.81 -12.85
N PHE A 76 0.02 -18.77 -12.40
CA PHE A 76 1.48 -18.69 -12.47
C PHE A 76 2.15 -19.77 -11.61
N GLU A 77 1.70 -19.97 -10.38
CA GLU A 77 2.22 -21.03 -9.51
C GLU A 77 2.02 -22.43 -10.08
N ALA A 78 0.86 -22.67 -10.67
CA ALA A 78 0.55 -23.92 -11.33
C ALA A 78 1.46 -24.15 -12.55
N ALA A 79 1.68 -23.10 -13.36
CA ALA A 79 2.58 -23.17 -14.51
C ALA A 79 4.03 -23.47 -14.11
N VAL A 80 4.55 -22.78 -13.08
CA VAL A 80 5.89 -23.06 -12.53
C VAL A 80 5.99 -24.49 -11.99
N SER A 81 4.98 -24.95 -11.24
CA SER A 81 4.98 -26.29 -10.64
C SER A 81 4.91 -27.41 -11.68
N ARG A 82 4.20 -27.17 -12.80
CA ARG A 82 4.10 -28.10 -13.94
C ARG A 82 5.25 -27.99 -14.92
N GLN A 83 6.19 -27.05 -14.70
CA GLN A 83 7.29 -26.75 -15.61
C GLN A 83 6.82 -26.36 -17.02
N ASP A 84 5.65 -25.73 -17.13
CA ASP A 84 5.11 -25.21 -18.40
C ASP A 84 5.79 -23.86 -18.70
N LEU A 85 6.92 -23.94 -19.40
CA LEU A 85 7.76 -22.77 -19.70
C LEU A 85 7.02 -21.72 -20.53
N ASP A 86 6.18 -22.13 -21.48
CA ASP A 86 5.44 -21.23 -22.34
C ASP A 86 4.38 -20.45 -21.55
N ALA A 87 3.64 -21.13 -20.66
CA ALA A 87 2.70 -20.46 -19.76
C ALA A 87 3.42 -19.53 -18.79
N VAL A 88 4.57 -19.96 -18.25
CA VAL A 88 5.40 -19.15 -17.35
C VAL A 88 5.85 -17.85 -18.04
N VAL A 89 6.34 -17.91 -19.28
CA VAL A 89 6.73 -16.70 -20.05
C VAL A 89 5.55 -15.75 -20.24
N ARG A 90 4.38 -16.26 -20.63
CA ARG A 90 3.18 -15.43 -20.82
C ARG A 90 2.68 -14.79 -19.52
N LEU A 91 2.74 -15.54 -18.41
CA LEU A 91 2.15 -15.11 -17.14
C LEU A 91 3.05 -14.17 -16.34
N LYS A 92 4.38 -14.14 -16.52
CA LYS A 92 5.29 -13.22 -15.80
C LYS A 92 4.87 -11.76 -15.90
N LEU A 93 4.53 -11.30 -17.11
CA LEU A 93 4.11 -9.92 -17.34
C LEU A 93 2.74 -9.63 -16.68
N ALA A 94 1.83 -10.60 -16.73
CA ALA A 94 0.53 -10.48 -16.09
C ALA A 94 0.68 -10.41 -14.56
N VAL A 95 1.54 -11.23 -13.97
CA VAL A 95 1.86 -11.18 -12.53
C VAL A 95 2.36 -9.80 -12.13
N MET A 96 3.28 -9.20 -12.88
CA MET A 96 3.79 -7.86 -12.59
C MET A 96 2.70 -6.78 -12.71
N ALA A 97 1.88 -6.85 -13.77
CA ALA A 97 0.78 -5.92 -13.95
C ALA A 97 -0.21 -5.99 -12.78
N HIS A 98 -0.58 -7.20 -12.35
CA HIS A 98 -1.48 -7.38 -11.21
C HIS A 98 -0.83 -7.03 -9.88
N TRP A 99 0.48 -7.23 -9.71
CA TRP A 99 1.22 -6.78 -8.52
C TRP A 99 1.07 -5.27 -8.32
N HIS A 100 1.36 -4.49 -9.37
CA HIS A 100 1.20 -3.04 -9.34
C HIS A 100 -0.27 -2.61 -9.19
N ASP A 101 -1.20 -3.31 -9.83
CA ASP A 101 -2.63 -3.04 -9.70
C ASP A 101 -3.11 -3.25 -8.26
N VAL A 102 -2.64 -4.29 -7.57
CA VAL A 102 -2.93 -4.51 -6.15
C VAL A 102 -2.37 -3.37 -5.31
N GLN A 103 -1.09 -3.00 -5.45
CA GLN A 103 -0.50 -1.88 -4.72
C GLN A 103 -1.33 -0.58 -4.90
N ARG A 104 -1.74 -0.29 -6.14
CA ARG A 104 -2.58 0.86 -6.47
C ARG A 104 -3.93 0.79 -5.77
N VAL A 105 -4.65 -0.33 -5.89
CA VAL A 105 -5.98 -0.52 -5.29
C VAL A 105 -5.95 -0.37 -3.76
N LEU A 106 -4.94 -0.96 -3.10
CA LEU A 106 -4.78 -0.82 -1.65
C LEU A 106 -4.49 0.64 -1.26
N SER A 107 -3.64 1.34 -2.02
CA SER A 107 -3.33 2.75 -1.79
C SER A 107 -4.56 3.65 -1.92
N GLU A 108 -5.33 3.46 -2.99
CA GLU A 108 -6.57 4.20 -3.24
C GLU A 108 -7.62 3.92 -2.17
N TRP A 109 -7.70 2.69 -1.68
CA TRP A 109 -8.61 2.35 -0.59
C TRP A 109 -8.18 3.02 0.71
N LEU A 110 -6.90 2.93 1.09
CA LEU A 110 -6.37 3.56 2.31
C LEU A 110 -6.53 5.08 2.30
N THR A 111 -6.32 5.73 1.16
CA THR A 111 -6.50 7.18 1.01
C THR A 111 -7.94 7.60 1.30
N ARG A 112 -8.92 6.78 0.89
CA ARG A 112 -10.34 6.99 1.17
C ARG A 112 -10.72 6.78 2.64
N GLN A 113 -9.87 6.08 3.42
CA GLN A 113 -10.11 5.86 4.86
C GLN A 113 -9.58 7.01 5.73
N ILE A 114 -8.78 7.93 5.19
CA ILE A 114 -8.32 9.11 5.93
C ILE A 114 -9.53 10.07 6.04
N PRO A 115 -9.97 10.42 7.27
CA PRO A 115 -11.04 11.40 7.43
C PRO A 115 -10.65 12.72 6.75
N ASN A 116 -11.59 13.37 6.06
CA ASN A 116 -11.44 14.70 5.46
C ASN A 116 -11.17 15.83 6.50
N GLU A 117 -10.85 15.52 7.76
CA GLU A 117 -10.76 16.47 8.88
C GLU A 117 -9.35 17.05 9.11
N LEU A 118 -8.52 17.15 8.06
CA LEU A 118 -7.25 17.91 8.11
C LEU A 118 -7.05 18.83 6.90
N VAL A 119 -8.12 19.33 6.30
CA VAL A 119 -8.05 20.61 5.58
C VAL A 119 -8.44 21.71 6.57
N ILE A 120 -7.52 22.08 7.45
CA ILE A 120 -7.60 23.39 8.09
C ILE A 120 -7.29 24.38 6.96
N PRO A 121 -8.22 25.25 6.53
CA PRO A 121 -7.85 26.35 5.66
C PRO A 121 -6.80 27.16 6.42
N ILE A 122 -5.59 27.23 5.88
CA ILE A 122 -4.59 28.20 6.32
C ILE A 122 -5.25 29.56 6.06
N GLN A 123 -5.88 30.14 7.09
CA GLN A 123 -6.21 31.55 7.06
C GLN A 123 -4.90 32.29 6.85
N GLN A 124 -4.82 32.97 5.71
CA GLN A 124 -3.78 33.95 5.45
C GLN A 124 -3.80 34.97 6.59
N ASN A 125 -2.93 34.80 7.59
CA ASN A 125 -2.55 35.88 8.46
C ASN A 125 -1.49 36.72 7.74
N ASP A 126 -1.92 37.35 6.65
CA ASP A 126 -1.36 38.64 6.25
C ASP A 126 -1.85 39.64 7.29
N THR A 127 -1.01 39.89 8.31
CA THR A 127 -0.84 41.15 9.07
C THR A 127 -0.26 40.78 10.43
N MET A 128 1.06 40.83 10.56
CA MET A 128 1.73 41.75 11.48
C MET A 128 3.23 41.73 11.19
N LEU A 129 3.61 42.65 10.29
CA LEU A 129 4.93 43.24 10.20
C LEU A 129 5.46 43.58 11.60
N PHE A 130 6.74 43.32 11.80
CA PHE A 130 7.69 44.17 12.52
C PHE A 130 7.22 44.82 13.83
N GLN A 131 7.69 44.28 14.96
CA GLN A 131 8.29 45.07 16.04
C GLN A 131 8.93 44.14 17.08
N ALA A 132 10.00 43.46 16.67
CA ALA A 132 10.94 42.83 17.60
C ALA A 132 12.08 43.82 17.89
N THR A 133 11.77 44.91 18.60
CA THR A 133 12.71 45.69 19.41
C THR A 133 11.99 46.89 20.00
N GLN A 134 11.49 46.75 21.23
CA GLN A 134 11.61 47.73 22.32
C GLN A 134 10.72 47.30 23.50
N ASN A 135 11.26 47.46 24.71
CA ASN A 135 10.64 47.32 26.04
C ASN A 135 10.75 45.97 26.74
N ARG A 136 11.86 45.79 27.47
CA ARG A 136 11.84 45.40 28.90
C ARG A 136 12.94 46.17 29.65
N PHE A 137 12.55 47.21 30.38
CA PHE A 137 12.37 47.24 31.85
C PHE A 137 13.63 47.69 32.60
N PHE A 138 13.58 48.91 33.16
CA PHE A 138 14.35 49.32 34.33
C PHE A 138 14.02 48.41 35.54
N PRO A 139 14.91 48.33 36.53
CA PRO A 139 14.58 49.01 37.79
C PRO A 139 15.75 49.78 38.42
N VAL A 140 15.32 50.66 39.31
CA VAL A 140 15.99 51.65 40.17
C VAL A 140 16.74 50.96 41.32
N ASP A 141 17.90 51.49 41.76
CA ASP A 141 18.18 51.90 43.17
C ASP A 141 19.66 52.33 43.39
N GLY A 142 19.83 53.37 44.24
CA GLY A 142 21.03 54.19 44.50
C GLY A 142 22.20 53.52 45.25
N PRO A 143 23.18 54.28 45.77
CA PRO A 143 23.03 55.52 46.55
C PRO A 143 23.51 56.83 45.89
#